data_AF-A0A3N5M885-F1
#
_entry.id   AF-A0A3N5M885-F1
#
_cell.length_a   1.000
_cell.length_b   1.000
_cell.length_c   1.000
_cell.angle_alpha   90.00
_cell.angle_beta   90.00
_cell.angle_gamma   90.00
#
_symmetry.space_group_name_H-M   'P 1'
#
loop_
_entity.id
_entity.type
_entity.pdbx_description
1 polymer ?
#
loop_
_entity_poly.entity_id
_entity_poly.type
_entity_poly.pdbx_seq_one_letter_code
_entity_poly.pdbx_strand_id
1 'polypeptide(L)'
;MDQMVMTLPYDIDTACRIIRQPVAQHGLLSAQSFHLEQACASFSNPVCPHDGSTHCSCRLATLHIGLPGEPALSLVLHKHDGKTEIWLDSEELASVPALAAQVQQALAASIHLHDMPGWTCT
;
A
#
# COMPACT_ATOMS: atom_id res chain seq x y z
N MET A 1 14.55 -7.75 -1.93
CA MET A 1 14.47 -6.75 -0.83
C MET A 1 13.41 -5.75 -1.24
N ASP A 2 12.38 -5.59 -0.43
CA ASP A 2 11.25 -4.70 -0.74
C ASP A 2 11.72 -3.25 -0.90
N GLN A 3 11.15 -2.55 -1.88
CA GLN A 3 11.44 -1.17 -2.21
C GLN A 3 10.32 -0.27 -1.69
N MET A 4 10.65 0.66 -0.78
CA MET A 4 9.73 1.74 -0.42
C MET A 4 9.58 2.70 -1.60
N VAL A 5 8.33 2.94 -2.01
CA VAL A 5 8.03 3.79 -3.17
C VAL A 5 7.29 5.06 -2.82
N MET A 6 6.64 5.11 -1.66
CA MET A 6 5.86 6.28 -1.25
C MET A 6 5.67 6.28 0.27
N THR A 7 5.52 7.47 0.83
CA THR A 7 5.03 7.69 2.19
C THR A 7 3.88 8.66 2.15
N LEU A 8 2.77 8.31 2.83
CA LEU A 8 1.58 9.14 2.93
C LEU A 8 1.31 9.51 4.40
N PRO A 9 1.00 10.77 4.72
CA PRO A 9 0.73 11.22 6.09
C PRO A 9 -0.70 10.87 6.54
N TYR A 10 -1.17 9.66 6.19
CA TYR A 10 -2.53 9.20 6.43
C TYR A 10 -2.56 7.78 7.00
N ASP A 11 -3.72 7.35 7.50
CA ASP A 11 -3.95 5.95 7.85
C ASP A 11 -4.05 5.04 6.61
N ILE A 12 -4.07 3.71 6.84
CA ILE A 12 -4.13 2.71 5.77
C ILE A 12 -5.37 2.87 4.91
N ASP A 13 -6.53 3.13 5.50
CA ASP A 13 -7.79 3.20 4.75
C ASP A 13 -7.79 4.40 3.80
N THR A 14 -7.31 5.54 4.27
CA THR A 14 -7.13 6.74 3.46
C THR A 14 -6.06 6.55 2.40
N ALA A 15 -4.91 5.96 2.76
CA ALA A 15 -3.84 5.62 1.82
C ALA A 15 -4.33 4.67 0.71
N CYS A 16 -5.09 3.63 1.06
CA CYS A 16 -5.74 2.73 0.13
C CYS A 16 -6.63 3.50 -0.85
N ARG A 17 -7.50 4.39 -0.36
CA ARG A 17 -8.39 5.19 -1.22
C ARG A 17 -7.60 6.07 -2.19
N ILE A 18 -6.55 6.72 -1.70
CA ILE A 18 -5.66 7.58 -2.51
C ILE A 18 -5.00 6.78 -3.64
N ILE A 19 -4.55 5.56 -3.37
CA ILE A 19 -3.90 4.70 -4.37
C ILE A 19 -4.91 4.13 -5.38
N ARG A 20 -6.08 3.68 -4.91
CA ARG A 20 -7.06 2.99 -5.75
C ARG A 20 -7.59 3.87 -6.87
N GLN A 21 -7.76 5.17 -6.65
CA GLN A 21 -8.32 6.06 -7.66
C GLN A 21 -7.40 6.19 -8.90
N PRO A 22 -6.11 6.54 -8.78
CA PRO A 22 -5.21 6.60 -9.93
C PRO A 22 -4.97 5.23 -10.57
N VAL A 23 -4.93 4.15 -9.79
CA VAL A 23 -4.84 2.77 -10.31
C VAL A 23 -6.02 2.46 -11.22
N ALA A 24 -7.25 2.77 -10.78
CA ALA A 24 -8.45 2.57 -11.60
C ALA A 24 -8.48 3.46 -12.86
N GLN A 25 -7.96 4.70 -12.78
CA GLN A 25 -7.83 5.59 -13.94
C GLN A 25 -6.86 5.05 -15.01
N HIS A 26 -5.92 4.18 -14.62
CA HIS A 26 -5.02 3.47 -15.54
C HIS A 26 -5.59 2.11 -15.99
N GLY A 27 -6.86 1.82 -15.70
CA GLY A 27 -7.54 0.58 -16.11
C GLY A 27 -7.16 -0.64 -15.30
N LEU A 28 -6.44 -0.47 -14.19
CA LEU A 28 -6.00 -1.55 -13.31
C LEU A 28 -7.04 -1.82 -12.23
N LEU A 29 -7.17 -3.09 -11.85
CA LEU A 29 -7.97 -3.50 -10.69
C LEU A 29 -7.11 -3.51 -9.44
N SER A 30 -7.75 -3.24 -8.30
CA SER A 30 -7.14 -3.35 -6.99
C SER A 30 -8.00 -4.19 -6.06
N ALA A 31 -7.40 -5.19 -5.42
CA ALA A 31 -8.03 -6.02 -4.41
C ALA A 31 -7.22 -5.94 -3.12
N GLN A 32 -7.87 -5.57 -2.02
CA GLN A 32 -7.22 -5.55 -0.72
C GLN A 32 -7.31 -6.92 -0.07
N SER A 33 -6.16 -7.44 0.35
CA SER A 33 -6.06 -8.65 1.15
C SER A 33 -5.25 -8.34 2.39
N PHE A 34 -5.60 -9.01 3.49
CA PHE A 34 -4.87 -9.01 4.74
C PHE A 34 -4.88 -7.69 5.54
N HIS A 35 -5.30 -7.77 6.81
CA HIS A 35 -5.03 -6.74 7.82
C HIS A 35 -4.23 -7.42 8.93
N LEU A 36 -2.94 -7.09 9.07
CA LEU A 36 -2.10 -7.71 10.11
C LEU A 36 -2.65 -7.46 11.52
N GLU A 37 -3.32 -6.33 11.78
CA GLU A 37 -4.04 -6.11 13.04
C GLU A 37 -5.09 -7.21 13.31
N GLN A 38 -5.85 -7.63 12.29
CA GLN A 38 -6.86 -8.68 12.43
C GLN A 38 -6.22 -10.06 12.60
N ALA A 39 -5.09 -10.31 11.92
CA ALA A 39 -4.33 -11.55 12.06
C ALA A 39 -3.66 -11.65 13.45
N CYS A 40 -3.01 -10.58 13.90
CA CYS A 40 -2.34 -10.49 15.20
C CYS A 40 -3.31 -10.50 16.38
N ALA A 41 -4.51 -9.94 16.24
CA ALA A 41 -5.57 -10.02 17.27
C ALA A 41 -5.99 -11.46 17.62
N SER A 42 -5.68 -12.42 16.74
CA SER A 42 -5.95 -13.85 16.95
C SER A 42 -4.85 -14.59 17.74
N PHE A 43 -3.70 -13.94 18.02
CA PHE A 43 -2.59 -14.53 18.76
C PHE A 43 -2.60 -14.11 20.23
N SER A 44 -2.31 -15.05 21.12
CA SER A 44 -2.35 -14.86 22.58
C SER A 44 -1.21 -14.00 23.15
N ASN A 45 -0.19 -13.69 22.35
CA ASN A 45 0.93 -12.81 22.73
C ASN A 45 1.39 -12.01 21.50
N PRO A 46 0.62 -10.98 21.08
CA PRO A 46 0.94 -10.21 19.89
C PRO A 46 2.16 -9.34 20.18
N VAL A 47 3.32 -9.79 19.72
CA VAL A 47 4.54 -8.98 19.68
C VAL A 47 4.65 -8.42 18.28
N CYS A 48 4.86 -7.11 18.16
CA CYS A 48 5.07 -6.50 16.87
C CYS A 48 6.33 -7.05 16.21
N PRO A 49 6.27 -7.56 14.97
CA PRO A 49 7.47 -8.01 14.26
C PRO A 49 8.40 -6.85 13.91
N HIS A 50 7.88 -5.61 13.89
CA HIS A 50 8.67 -4.41 13.57
C HIS A 50 9.50 -3.91 14.76
N ASP A 51 8.89 -3.75 15.94
CA ASP A 51 9.54 -3.11 17.10
C ASP A 51 9.64 -4.00 18.35
N GLY A 52 9.11 -5.22 18.31
CA GLY A 52 9.15 -6.16 19.43
C GLY A 52 8.24 -5.77 20.61
N SER A 53 7.38 -4.76 20.47
CA SER A 53 6.48 -4.31 21.54
C SER A 53 5.18 -5.12 21.57
N THR A 54 4.59 -5.24 22.76
CA THR A 54 3.27 -5.88 22.97
C THR A 54 2.10 -4.92 22.67
N HIS A 55 2.37 -3.63 22.56
CA HIS A 55 1.40 -2.58 22.23
C HIS A 55 1.83 -1.87 20.94
N CYS A 56 1.69 -2.57 19.82
CA CYS A 56 2.00 -1.99 18.52
C CYS A 56 0.79 -1.25 17.95
N SER A 57 0.99 -0.02 17.50
CA SER A 57 0.02 0.68 16.66
C SER A 57 0.25 0.44 15.16
N CYS A 58 1.20 -0.43 14.82
CA CYS A 58 1.49 -0.76 13.44
C CYS A 58 0.31 -1.48 12.81
N ARG A 59 -0.12 -0.95 11.66
CA ARG A 59 -1.12 -1.61 10.81
C ARG A 59 -0.44 -2.05 9.54
N LEU A 60 -0.87 -3.16 8.97
CA LEU A 60 -0.39 -3.59 7.67
C LEU A 60 -1.56 -4.07 6.83
N ALA A 61 -1.57 -3.67 5.56
CA ALA A 61 -2.51 -4.15 4.55
C ALA A 61 -1.80 -4.41 3.23
N THR A 62 -2.31 -5.36 2.45
CA THR A 62 -1.78 -5.65 1.11
C THR A 62 -2.81 -5.27 0.06
N LEU A 63 -2.41 -4.48 -0.94
CA LEU A 63 -3.22 -4.23 -2.14
C LEU A 63 -2.60 -4.99 -3.32
N HIS A 64 -3.34 -5.93 -3.88
CA HIS A 64 -2.98 -6.57 -5.15
C HIS A 64 -3.51 -5.73 -6.29
N ILE A 65 -2.62 -5.33 -7.20
CA ILE A 65 -2.93 -4.52 -8.37
C ILE A 65 -2.61 -5.31 -9.63
N GLY A 66 -3.56 -5.38 -10.57
CA GLY A 66 -3.35 -6.11 -11.81
C GLY A 66 -4.54 -6.04 -12.75
N LEU A 67 -4.46 -6.85 -13.80
CA LEU A 67 -5.55 -7.06 -14.75
C LEU A 67 -6.31 -8.36 -14.44
N PRO A 68 -7.59 -8.47 -14.83
CA PRO A 68 -8.35 -9.71 -14.66
C PRO A 68 -7.64 -10.90 -15.33
N GLY A 69 -7.34 -11.95 -14.57
CA GLY A 69 -6.74 -13.18 -15.08
C GLY A 69 -5.24 -13.13 -15.34
N GLU A 70 -4.58 -12.02 -14.99
CA GLU A 70 -3.12 -11.87 -15.06
C GLU A 70 -2.47 -11.88 -13.66
N PRO A 71 -1.16 -12.15 -13.56
CA PRO A 71 -0.44 -11.98 -12.30
C PRO A 71 -0.56 -10.55 -11.78
N ALA A 72 -0.86 -10.41 -10.50
CA ALA A 72 -0.97 -9.13 -9.83
C ALA A 72 0.34 -8.78 -9.11
N LEU A 73 0.56 -7.50 -8.90
CA LEU A 73 1.65 -6.96 -8.10
C LEU A 73 1.10 -6.50 -6.75
N SER A 74 1.80 -6.83 -5.67
CA SER A 74 1.41 -6.58 -4.30
C SER A 74 2.05 -5.28 -3.80
N LEU A 75 1.21 -4.33 -3.37
CA LEU A 75 1.64 -3.20 -2.55
C LEU A 75 1.45 -3.56 -1.08
N VAL A 76 2.49 -3.43 -0.28
CA VAL A 76 2.40 -3.55 1.18
C VAL A 76 2.29 -2.15 1.76
N LEU A 77 1.16 -1.87 2.43
CA LEU A 77 0.91 -0.63 3.15
C LEU A 77 1.21 -0.88 4.62
N HIS A 78 2.22 -0.23 5.16
CA HIS A 78 2.62 -0.33 6.55
C HIS A 78 2.42 1.02 7.24
N LYS A 79 1.44 1.11 8.14
CA LYS A 79 1.25 2.30 8.98
C LYS A 79 2.10 2.19 10.23
N HIS A 80 2.90 3.21 10.48
CA HIS A 80 3.67 3.39 11.70
C HIS A 80 3.88 4.90 11.94
N ASP A 81 3.93 5.35 13.20
CA ASP A 81 4.19 6.75 13.56
C ASP A 81 3.31 7.79 12.85
N GLY A 82 2.03 7.48 12.66
CA GLY A 82 1.05 8.40 12.05
C GLY A 82 1.18 8.57 10.53
N LYS A 83 2.10 7.85 9.88
CA LYS A 83 2.25 7.78 8.43
C LYS A 83 2.02 6.35 7.92
N THR A 84 1.73 6.22 6.64
CA THR A 84 1.65 4.94 5.93
C THR A 84 2.75 4.90 4.87
N GLU A 85 3.64 3.93 4.99
CA GLU A 85 4.68 3.63 4.02
C GLU A 85 4.15 2.58 3.04
N ILE A 86 4.44 2.76 1.75
CA ILE A 86 4.03 1.86 0.69
C ILE A 86 5.28 1.22 0.11
N TRP A 87 5.29 -0.11 0.14
CA TRP A 87 6.39 -0.96 -0.27
C TRP A 87 5.97 -1.85 -1.44
N LEU A 88 6.93 -2.10 -2.33
CA LEU A 88 6.82 -3.02 -3.45
C LEU A 88 7.80 -4.17 -3.27
N ASP A 89 7.37 -5.39 -3.55
CA ASP A 89 8.29 -6.52 -3.63
C ASP A 89 9.13 -6.42 -4.92
N SER A 90 10.46 -6.37 -4.75
CA SER A 90 11.43 -6.30 -5.85
C SER A 90 11.40 -7.51 -6.79
N GLU A 91 11.06 -8.69 -6.27
CA GLU A 91 10.99 -9.93 -7.05
C GLU A 91 9.71 -9.95 -7.89
N GLU A 92 8.57 -9.53 -7.31
CA GLU A 92 7.32 -9.36 -8.07
C GLU A 92 7.50 -8.30 -9.16
N LEU A 93 8.11 -7.16 -8.84
CA LEU A 93 8.47 -6.11 -9.80
C LEU A 93 9.26 -6.66 -11.00
N ALA A 94 10.22 -7.55 -10.75
CA ALA A 94 11.04 -8.17 -11.79
C ALA A 94 10.26 -9.20 -12.62
N SER A 95 9.25 -9.85 -12.03
CA SER A 95 8.43 -10.88 -12.69
C SER A 95 7.39 -10.30 -13.65
N VAL A 96 6.91 -9.08 -13.42
CA VAL A 96 5.87 -8.40 -14.22
C VAL A 96 6.27 -6.95 -14.59
N PRO A 97 7.36 -6.73 -15.34
CA PRO A 97 7.95 -5.41 -15.55
C PRO A 97 7.03 -4.40 -16.26
N ALA A 98 6.13 -4.87 -17.13
CA ALA A 98 5.16 -4.00 -17.80
C ALA A 98 4.07 -3.50 -16.84
N LEU A 99 3.57 -4.38 -15.96
CA LEU A 99 2.60 -4.02 -14.92
C LEU A 99 3.27 -3.13 -13.87
N ALA A 100 4.49 -3.45 -13.46
CA ALA A 100 5.32 -2.64 -12.57
C ALA A 100 5.43 -1.19 -13.05
N ALA A 101 5.76 -0.97 -14.33
CA ALA A 101 5.85 0.37 -14.89
C ALA A 101 4.51 1.12 -14.87
N GLN A 102 3.40 0.44 -15.17
CA GLN A 102 2.05 1.03 -15.11
C GLN A 102 1.65 1.40 -13.68
N VAL A 103 1.92 0.52 -12.71
CA VAL A 103 1.66 0.80 -11.28
C VAL A 103 2.50 1.97 -10.80
N GLN A 104 3.79 2.01 -11.14
CA GLN A 104 4.66 3.15 -10.78
C GLN A 104 4.17 4.47 -11.39
N GLN A 105 3.69 4.47 -12.63
CA GLN A 105 3.08 5.66 -13.26
C GLN A 105 1.80 6.10 -12.55
N ALA A 106 0.91 5.15 -12.21
CA ALA A 106 -0.31 5.43 -11.47
C ALA A 106 -0.01 6.01 -10.07
N LEU A 107 1.00 5.47 -9.38
CA LEU A 107 1.45 5.96 -8.08
C LEU A 107 2.08 7.36 -8.17
N ALA A 108 2.88 7.64 -9.20
CA ALA A 108 3.46 8.97 -9.41
C ALA A 108 2.38 10.05 -9.64
N ALA A 109 1.30 9.71 -10.35
CA ALA A 109 0.14 10.59 -10.51
C ALA A 109 -0.57 10.87 -9.16
N SER A 110 -0.51 9.94 -8.21
CA SER A 110 -1.07 10.09 -6.87
C SER A 110 -0.31 11.15 -6.04
N ILE A 111 1.03 11.20 -6.17
CA ILE A 111 1.89 12.18 -5.48
C ILE A 111 1.58 13.59 -5.97
N HIS A 112 1.46 13.78 -7.29
CA HIS A 112 1.17 15.09 -7.88
C HIS A 112 -0.20 15.67 -7.49
N LEU A 113 -1.20 14.83 -7.22
CA LEU A 113 -2.51 15.29 -6.77
C LEU A 113 -2.49 15.79 -5.31
N HIS A 114 -1.56 15.29 -4.49
CA HIS A 114 -1.49 15.60 -3.06
C HIS A 114 -0.46 16.69 -2.69
N ASP A 115 0.52 16.96 -3.55
CA ASP A 115 1.47 18.07 -3.39
C ASP A 115 0.92 19.43 -3.87
N MET A 116 -0.33 19.50 -4.34
CA MET A 116 -0.94 20.77 -4.71
C MET A 116 -1.42 21.54 -3.47
N PRO A 117 -0.92 22.78 -3.22
CA PRO A 117 -1.42 23.60 -2.12
C PRO A 117 -2.88 23.97 -2.39
N GLY A 118 -3.80 23.44 -1.58
CA GLY A 118 -5.21 23.81 -1.58
C GLY A 118 -6.22 22.69 -1.81
N TRP A 119 -5.81 21.42 -1.96
CA TRP A 119 -6.78 20.32 -2.08
C TRP A 119 -7.34 19.92 -0.71
N THR A 120 -8.45 20.55 -0.33
CA THR A 120 -9.32 20.05 0.76
C THR A 120 -10.48 19.30 0.12
N CYS A 121 -10.68 18.03 0.51
CA CYS A 121 -11.86 17.28 0.11
C CYS A 121 -13.07 17.86 0.86
N THR A 122 -13.95 18.56 0.13
CA THR A 122 -15.34 18.83 0.53
C THR A 122 -16.29 18.06 -0.36
#